data_AF-A0ABD0N4L5-F1
#
_entry.id   AF-A0ABD0N4L5-F1
#
_cell.length_a   1.000
_cell.length_b   1.000
_cell.length_c   1.000
_cell.angle_alpha   90.00
_cell.angle_beta   90.00
_cell.angle_gamma   90.00
#
_symmetry.space_group_name_H-M   'P 1'
#
loop_
_entity.id
_entity.type
_entity.pdbx_description
1 polymer ?
#
loop_
_entity_poly.entity_id
_entity_poly.type
_entity_poly.pdbx_seq_one_letter_code
_entity_poly.pdbx_strand_id
1 'polypeptide(L)' 'GCVVSGWSSWTDCSATCGGGVSLRRKTVLQEPEPGGLSCFGPLEQHTACNTNSCLP' A
#
# COMPACT_ATOMS: atom_id res chain seq x y z
N GLY A 1 12.22 -9.35 16.51
CA GLY A 1 11.41 -8.11 16.44
C GLY A 1 11.01 -7.89 15.00
N CYS A 2 9.82 -7.32 14.73
CA CYS A 2 9.31 -7.29 13.37
C CYS A 2 9.96 -6.16 12.54
N VAL A 3 10.60 -6.49 11.42
CA VAL A 3 11.22 -5.52 10.51
C VAL A 3 10.43 -5.52 9.20
N VAL A 4 9.91 -4.36 8.82
CA VAL A 4 9.27 -4.15 7.51
C VAL A 4 10.21 -3.38 6.59
N SER A 5 10.08 -3.62 5.29
CA SER A 5 10.69 -2.79 4.28
C SER A 5 10.14 -1.36 4.30
N GLY A 6 10.81 -0.46 3.58
CA GLY A 6 10.16 0.77 3.14
C GLY A 6 8.89 0.47 2.33
N TRP A 7 8.05 1.49 2.17
CA TRP A 7 6.92 1.39 1.25
C TRP A 7 7.42 1.12 -0.17
N SER A 8 6.84 0.13 -0.84
CA SER A 8 7.01 -0.03 -2.29
C SER A 8 6.46 1.18 -3.03
N SER A 9 6.84 1.31 -4.30
CA SER A 9 6.20 2.24 -5.23
C SER A 9 4.69 1.99 -5.28
N TRP A 10 3.93 3.07 -5.53
CA TRP A 10 2.52 2.95 -5.83
C TRP A 10 2.33 2.10 -7.08
N THR A 11 1.34 1.21 -7.05
CA THR A 11 0.84 0.52 -8.25
C THR A 11 0.28 1.54 -9.21
N ASP A 12 0.14 1.11 -10.47
CA ASP A 12 -0.67 1.86 -11.41
C ASP A 12 -2.07 2.11 -10.84
N CYS A 13 -2.64 3.27 -11.18
CA CYS A 13 -3.95 3.64 -10.70
C CYS A 13 -4.99 2.73 -11.36
N SER A 14 -5.97 2.23 -10.59
CA SER A 14 -6.99 1.34 -11.14
C SER A 14 -7.82 1.97 -12.27
N ALA A 15 -7.85 3.30 -12.34
CA ALA A 15 -8.54 4.06 -13.38
C ALA A 15 -7.63 5.19 -13.87
N THR A 16 -7.69 5.50 -15.16
CA THR A 16 -6.92 6.60 -15.76
C THR A 16 -7.61 7.96 -15.62
N CYS A 17 -8.92 7.95 -15.31
CA CYS A 17 -9.75 9.13 -15.03
C CYS A 17 -10.97 8.70 -14.19
N GLY A 18 -11.76 9.66 -13.73
CA GLY A 18 -13.01 9.44 -12.99
C GLY A 18 -12.82 9.01 -11.54
N GLY A 19 -11.57 9.01 -11.05
CA GLY A 19 -11.20 8.50 -9.73
C GLY A 19 -10.88 7.01 -9.77
N GLY A 20 -9.64 6.67 -9.46
CA GLY A 20 -9.17 5.32 -9.23
C GLY A 20 -8.48 5.19 -7.88
N VAL A 21 -7.98 3.99 -7.60
CA VAL A 21 -7.22 3.69 -6.39
C VAL A 21 -5.84 3.18 -6.79
N SER A 22 -4.82 3.70 -6.11
CA SER A 22 -3.46 3.16 -6.18
C SER A 22 -3.09 2.55 -4.84
N LEU A 23 -2.28 1.51 -4.92
CA LEU A 23 -1.92 0.67 -3.81
C LEU A 23 -0.42 0.75 -3.57
N ARG A 24 0.02 0.78 -2.33
CA ARG A 24 1.40 0.45 -1.99
C ARG A 24 1.45 -0.49 -0.81
N ARG A 25 2.48 -1.33 -0.77
CA ARG A 25 2.65 -2.35 0.27
C ARG A 25 4.03 -2.25 0.91
N LYS A 26 4.16 -2.78 2.11
CA LYS A 26 5.44 -3.09 2.76
C LYS A 26 5.58 -4.59 2.83
N THR A 27 6.81 -5.06 2.68
CA THR A 27 7.15 -6.48 2.85
C THR A 27 7.74 -6.68 4.23
N VAL A 28 7.34 -7.76 4.90
CA VAL A 28 7.96 -8.17 6.17
C VAL A 28 9.32 -8.77 5.83
N LEU A 29 10.39 -8.07 6.21
CA LEU A 29 11.77 -8.53 6.03
C LEU A 29 12.21 -9.45 7.17
N GLN A 30 11.66 -9.23 8.36
CA GLN A 30 11.88 -10.09 9.52
C GLN A 30 10.56 -10.29 10.26
N GLU A 31 10.15 -11.55 10.36
CA GLU A 31 8.97 -11.93 11.12
C GLU A 31 9.18 -11.68 12.62
N PRO A 32 8.10 -11.40 13.38
CA PRO A 32 8.22 -11.33 14.83
C PRO A 32 8.49 -12.73 15.39
N GLU A 33 9.09 -12.78 16.58
CA GLU A 33 9.26 -14.03 17.32
C GLU A 33 7.88 -14.70 17.54
N PRO A 34 7.81 -16.04 17.62
CA PRO A 34 6.56 -16.72 17.96
C PRO A 34 6.04 -16.23 19.31
N GLY A 35 4.84 -15.62 19.32
CA GLY A 35 4.24 -14.95 20.48
C GLY A 35 4.52 -13.45 20.57
N GLY A 36 5.29 -12.90 19.64
CA GLY A 36 5.51 -11.47 19.47
C GLY A 36 4.35 -10.77 18.76
N LEU A 37 4.24 -9.46 18.97
CA LEU A 37 3.26 -8.61 18.28
C LEU A 37 3.56 -8.61 16.78
N SER A 38 2.52 -8.80 15.96
CA SER A 38 2.58 -8.62 14.51
C SER A 38 3.23 -7.27 14.16
N CYS A 39 3.87 -7.16 12.99
CA CYS A 39 4.47 -5.91 12.53
C CYS A 39 3.47 -4.75 12.72
N PHE A 40 3.81 -3.80 13.60
CA PHE A 40 2.91 -2.73 13.96
C PHE A 40 2.63 -1.83 12.75
N GLY A 41 1.36 -1.69 12.41
CA GLY A 41 0.86 -0.79 11.38
C GLY A 41 0.44 -1.48 10.09
N PRO A 42 -0.20 -0.74 9.18
CA PRO A 42 -0.68 -1.28 7.93
C PRO A 42 0.48 -1.67 7.02
N LEU A 43 0.47 -2.93 6.57
CA LEU A 43 1.37 -3.42 5.51
C LEU A 43 0.88 -3.01 4.12
N GLU A 44 -0.30 -2.41 4.02
CA GLU A 44 -0.94 -2.00 2.78
C GLU A 44 -1.56 -0.62 2.95
N GLN A 45 -1.35 0.27 1.99
CA GLN A 45 -1.96 1.60 1.98
C GLN A 45 -2.59 1.87 0.63
N HIS A 46 -3.79 2.46 0.68
CA HIS A 46 -4.59 2.85 -0.49
C HIS A 46 -4.62 4.36 -0.58
N THR A 47 -4.59 4.91 -1.79
CA THR A 47 -4.82 6.33 -2.01
C THR A 47 -5.60 6.56 -3.29
N ALA A 48 -6.42 7.62 -3.30
CA ALA A 48 -7.14 8.04 -4.48
C ALA A 48 -6.17 8.63 -5.50
N CYS A 49 -6.36 8.26 -6.77
CA CYS A 49 -5.58 8.75 -7.89
C CYS A 49 -6.51 9.04 -9.08
N ASN A 50 -6.02 9.81 -10.05
CA ASN A 50 -6.76 10.14 -11.28
C ASN A 50 -8.20 10.61 -11.05
N THR A 51 -8.41 11.46 -10.04
CA THR A 51 -9.70 12.03 -9.65
C THR A 51 -10.23 13.08 -10.64
N ASN A 52 -9.48 13.36 -11.71
CA ASN A 52 -9.94 14.21 -12.81
C ASN A 52 -11.12 13.54 -13.52
N SER A 53 -12.09 14.33 -13.96
CA SER A 53 -13.22 13.82 -14.74
C SER A 53 -12.73 13.14 -16.02
N CYS A 54 -13.36 12.02 -16.38
CA CYS A 54 -13.19 11.45 -17.72
C CYS A 54 -13.83 12.38 -18.74
N LEU A 55 -13.12 12.63 -19.85
CA LEU A 55 -13.72 13.30 -20.99
C LEU A 55 -14.75 12.36 -21.65
N PRO A 56 -15.93 12.88 -22.04
CA PRO A 56 -16.97 12.11 -22.72
C PRO A 56 -16.58 11.68 -24.14
#